data_AF-A0A812JKT5-F1
#
_entry.id   AF-A0A812JKT5-F1
#
_cell.length_a   1.000
_cell.length_b   1.000
_cell.length_c   1.000
_cell.angle_alpha   90.00
_cell.angle_beta   90.00
_cell.angle_gamma   90.00
#
_symmetry.space_group_name_H-M   'P 1'
#
loop_
_entity.id
_entity.type
_entity.pdbx_description
1 polymer ?
#
loop_
_entity_poly.entity_id
_entity_poly.type
_entity_poly.pdbx_seq_one_letter_code
_entity_poly.pdbx_strand_id
1 'polypeptide(L)'
;MGCSCSKPAEQAVSQPRCESGSALPRVLDGVLQKKTDKTEQSQPISPQTDETYKEEAGTHTTCKTSCTSHPSNCECCESWQSDLRHISNELKYKLQDPHFVATCCDLDGSGDLDMHELKQAAEVFGVRIRWNNPRDQERLQQLMSAELGQLGQDDHHQLRISARRFAEIVADFPGAEDSRTVPHSLRGMALGQLQHLETLFVKSRWLQTHCEAFNLDNAQAIQEGTKFNLSPNLYALDTFVVTPMTTPGHCAARDQDAQQSIPAASKASSFSELVNTWGLFVHCFVSHYWGHDFSSTVKALDLWADANFKKMQCRQQQSVVFWICLFALNQHDLAEE
;
A
#
# COMPACT_ATOMS: atom_id res chain seq x y z
N MET A 1 9.09 25.01 33.41
CA MET A 1 8.82 26.36 32.85
C MET A 1 8.71 26.22 31.34
N GLY A 2 7.59 26.65 30.75
CA GLY A 2 7.45 26.87 29.31
C GLY A 2 6.75 25.77 28.50
N CYS A 3 5.43 25.85 28.39
CA CYS A 3 4.64 25.30 27.27
C CYS A 3 4.85 26.13 26.00
N SER A 4 4.64 25.56 24.81
CA SER A 4 3.59 26.06 23.89
C SER A 4 3.35 25.12 22.70
N CYS A 5 2.09 24.71 22.55
CA CYS A 5 1.52 24.18 21.32
C CYS A 5 1.21 25.32 20.35
N SER A 6 1.34 25.12 19.04
CA SER A 6 0.60 25.92 18.04
C SER A 6 0.28 25.10 16.80
N LYS A 7 -1.02 25.05 16.50
CA LYS A 7 -1.70 24.52 15.32
C LYS A 7 -1.71 25.60 14.19
N PRO A 8 -2.21 25.29 12.98
CA PRO A 8 -1.83 25.95 11.72
C PRO A 8 -2.65 27.22 11.41
N ALA A 9 -2.14 28.02 10.48
CA ALA A 9 -2.84 29.15 9.88
C ALA A 9 -3.47 28.77 8.53
N GLU A 10 -4.77 29.04 8.38
CA GLU A 10 -5.48 29.14 7.10
C GLU A 10 -5.06 30.42 6.35
N GLN A 11 -5.00 30.37 5.02
CA GLN A 11 -5.50 31.48 4.18
C GLN A 11 -5.75 31.09 2.71
N ALA A 12 -6.99 31.37 2.30
CA ALA A 12 -7.45 31.91 1.01
C ALA A 12 -7.37 31.09 -0.30
N VAL A 13 -8.58 30.67 -0.70
CA VAL A 13 -9.14 30.51 -2.05
C VAL A 13 -8.35 31.17 -3.21
N SER A 14 -7.91 30.34 -4.15
CA SER A 14 -7.89 30.67 -5.58
C SER A 14 -8.11 29.39 -6.40
N GLN A 15 -8.98 29.45 -7.41
CA GLN A 15 -9.42 28.31 -8.23
C GLN A 15 -8.26 27.65 -8.98
N PRO A 16 -8.21 26.31 -9.14
CA PRO A 16 -7.27 25.71 -10.07
C PRO A 16 -7.86 25.73 -11.49
N ARG A 17 -7.09 26.37 -12.38
CA ARG A 17 -7.18 26.26 -13.84
C ARG A 17 -6.94 24.80 -14.23
N CYS A 18 -7.79 24.26 -15.10
CA CYS A 18 -7.53 22.99 -15.78
C CYS A 18 -6.31 23.15 -16.71
N GLU A 19 -5.20 22.48 -16.38
CA GLU A 19 -4.16 22.15 -17.33
C GLU A 19 -4.06 20.63 -17.40
N SER A 20 -4.54 20.11 -18.52
CA SER A 20 -4.45 18.72 -18.95
C SER A 20 -3.02 18.43 -19.43
N GLY A 21 -2.37 17.45 -18.81
CA GLY A 21 -1.18 16.82 -19.40
C GLY A 21 -0.21 16.24 -18.37
N SER A 22 -0.40 14.99 -17.97
CA SER A 22 0.76 14.12 -17.68
C SER A 22 0.43 12.68 -18.05
N ALA A 23 1.33 12.11 -18.83
CA ALA A 23 1.24 10.78 -19.38
C ALA A 23 1.56 9.73 -18.31
N LEU A 24 0.79 8.65 -18.30
CA LEU A 24 1.02 7.44 -17.51
C LEU A 24 2.32 6.74 -17.98
N PRO A 25 3.19 6.26 -17.08
CA PRO A 25 4.19 5.27 -17.45
C PRO A 25 3.54 3.90 -17.60
N ARG A 26 3.67 3.30 -18.79
CA ARG A 26 3.41 1.87 -19.03
C ARG A 26 4.57 1.07 -18.44
N VAL A 27 4.25 0.07 -17.62
CA VAL A 27 5.24 -0.90 -17.13
C VAL A 27 4.81 -2.31 -17.57
N LEU A 28 5.79 -3.01 -18.16
CA LEU A 28 5.89 -4.45 -18.44
C LEU A 28 5.01 -5.04 -19.55
N ASP A 29 5.50 -4.94 -20.79
CA ASP A 29 5.33 -6.00 -21.80
C ASP A 29 6.52 -5.92 -22.78
N GLY A 30 7.34 -6.97 -22.86
CA GLY A 30 8.56 -6.86 -23.68
C GLY A 30 9.47 -8.08 -23.79
N VAL A 31 8.96 -9.31 -23.83
CA VAL A 31 9.71 -10.44 -24.42
C VAL A 31 8.76 -11.31 -25.24
N LEU A 32 9.09 -11.49 -26.52
CA LEU A 32 8.45 -12.32 -27.55
C LEU A 32 7.17 -11.76 -28.21
N GLN A 33 7.32 -11.11 -29.38
CA GLN A 33 6.99 -11.73 -30.68
C GLN A 33 7.22 -10.78 -31.87
N LYS A 34 7.45 -11.41 -33.02
CA LYS A 34 7.95 -10.87 -34.29
C LYS A 34 6.99 -9.90 -34.99
N LYS A 35 7.62 -8.89 -35.61
CA LYS A 35 7.17 -8.06 -36.73
C LYS A 35 6.14 -8.72 -37.66
N THR A 36 5.04 -8.02 -37.92
CA THR A 36 4.56 -7.78 -39.29
C THR A 36 3.88 -6.41 -39.35
N ASP A 37 4.38 -5.57 -40.27
CA ASP A 37 3.84 -4.25 -40.60
C ASP A 37 2.48 -4.36 -41.31
N LYS A 38 1.56 -3.43 -40.99
CA LYS A 38 0.80 -2.69 -42.00
C LYS A 38 0.08 -1.48 -41.40
N THR A 39 0.41 -0.34 -41.98
CA THR A 39 -0.10 1.02 -41.82
C THR A 39 -1.55 1.14 -42.28
N GLU A 40 -2.40 1.89 -41.56
CA GLU A 40 -3.36 2.83 -42.17
C GLU A 40 -3.97 3.79 -41.13
N GLN A 41 -3.98 5.07 -41.51
CA GLN A 41 -4.51 6.23 -40.79
C GLN A 41 -6.02 6.36 -41.01
N SER A 42 -6.77 6.90 -40.03
CA SER A 42 -7.60 8.13 -40.16
C SER A 42 -8.57 8.32 -38.98
N GLN A 43 -8.61 9.55 -38.45
CA GLN A 43 -9.61 10.11 -37.51
C GLN A 43 -10.81 10.72 -38.30
N PRO A 44 -11.72 11.53 -37.70
CA PRO A 44 -12.65 11.30 -36.58
C PRO A 44 -14.11 11.63 -36.99
N ILE A 45 -15.13 11.04 -36.36
CA ILE A 45 -16.52 11.54 -36.46
C ILE A 45 -17.24 11.40 -35.10
N SER A 46 -17.74 12.54 -34.63
CA SER A 46 -18.84 12.75 -33.66
C SER A 46 -19.63 13.98 -34.18
N PRO A 47 -20.84 14.33 -33.69
CA PRO A 47 -21.76 13.64 -32.77
C PRO A 47 -23.22 13.61 -33.30
N GLN A 48 -24.13 12.82 -32.68
CA GLN A 48 -25.57 13.12 -32.47
C GLN A 48 -26.27 11.90 -31.83
N THR A 49 -26.69 11.99 -30.55
CA THR A 49 -28.01 12.36 -29.97
C THR A 49 -28.93 11.16 -29.71
N ASP A 50 -29.36 11.08 -28.44
CA ASP A 50 -30.57 10.47 -27.86
C ASP A 50 -31.15 9.23 -28.52
N GLU A 51 -31.15 8.10 -27.81
CA GLU A 51 -32.39 7.36 -27.54
C GLU A 51 -32.29 6.54 -26.23
N THR A 52 -33.44 6.52 -25.56
CA THR A 52 -33.83 5.93 -24.29
C THR A 52 -33.50 4.44 -24.18
N TYR A 53 -32.86 4.01 -23.08
CA TYR A 53 -32.77 2.59 -22.72
C TYR A 53 -33.29 2.30 -21.31
N LYS A 54 -34.15 1.30 -21.28
CA LYS A 54 -34.97 0.79 -20.18
C LYS A 54 -34.12 0.17 -19.08
N GLU A 55 -34.61 0.28 -17.85
CA GLU A 55 -34.28 -0.60 -16.73
C GLU A 55 -34.40 -2.07 -17.17
N GLU A 56 -33.28 -2.78 -17.22
CA GLU A 56 -33.26 -4.23 -17.08
C GLU A 56 -32.60 -4.55 -15.74
N ALA A 57 -33.43 -5.07 -14.83
CA ALA A 57 -33.02 -5.65 -13.57
C ALA A 57 -32.13 -6.88 -13.84
N GLY A 58 -30.82 -6.66 -13.87
CA GLY A 58 -29.82 -7.71 -13.86
C GLY A 58 -29.90 -8.47 -12.54
N THR A 59 -30.47 -9.67 -12.61
CA THR A 59 -30.52 -10.62 -11.50
C THR A 59 -29.09 -11.04 -11.17
N HIS A 60 -28.56 -10.57 -10.04
CA HIS A 60 -27.31 -11.05 -9.45
C HIS A 60 -27.43 -12.55 -9.20
N THR A 61 -26.98 -13.34 -10.17
CA THR A 61 -26.86 -14.78 -10.02
C THR A 61 -25.57 -15.02 -9.25
N THR A 62 -25.66 -14.94 -7.92
CA THR A 62 -24.60 -15.46 -7.06
C THR A 62 -24.43 -16.94 -7.36
N CYS A 63 -23.19 -17.36 -7.65
CA CYS A 63 -22.80 -18.73 -7.90
C CYS A 63 -22.91 -19.57 -6.61
N LYS A 64 -24.13 -19.76 -6.10
CA LYS A 64 -24.40 -20.50 -4.86
C LYS A 64 -25.18 -21.79 -5.08
N THR A 65 -25.60 -22.12 -6.30
CA THR A 65 -26.55 -23.22 -6.54
C THR A 65 -26.11 -24.35 -7.46
N SER A 66 -24.86 -24.40 -7.92
CA SER A 66 -24.43 -25.49 -8.82
C SER A 66 -23.23 -26.34 -8.35
N CYS A 67 -22.86 -26.27 -7.07
CA CYS A 67 -21.77 -27.09 -6.52
C CYS A 67 -22.30 -28.12 -5.50
N THR A 68 -23.22 -28.99 -5.93
CA THR A 68 -23.75 -30.09 -5.09
C THR A 68 -23.11 -31.45 -5.36
N SER A 69 -22.06 -31.52 -6.19
CA SER A 69 -21.28 -32.75 -6.37
C SER A 69 -19.78 -32.45 -6.32
N HIS A 70 -19.14 -32.93 -5.26
CA HIS A 70 -17.70 -32.87 -4.94
C HIS A 70 -17.12 -31.47 -4.60
N PRO A 71 -16.94 -31.15 -3.29
CA PRO A 71 -16.39 -29.87 -2.83
C PRO A 71 -14.90 -29.64 -3.14
N SER A 72 -14.19 -30.63 -3.69
CA SER A 72 -12.72 -30.63 -3.68
C SER A 72 -12.05 -30.27 -5.00
N ASN A 73 -12.79 -29.95 -6.07
CA ASN A 73 -12.16 -29.63 -7.38
C ASN A 73 -13.01 -28.70 -8.27
N CYS A 74 -13.64 -27.67 -7.69
CA CYS A 74 -14.18 -26.58 -8.50
C CYS A 74 -13.12 -25.47 -8.61
N GLU A 75 -12.40 -25.43 -9.74
CA GLU A 75 -11.45 -24.34 -10.07
C GLU A 75 -12.13 -22.94 -10.06
N CYS A 76 -13.46 -22.90 -10.15
CA CYS A 76 -14.25 -21.66 -10.10
C CYS A 76 -14.48 -21.13 -8.67
N CYS A 77 -14.02 -21.84 -7.63
CA CYS A 77 -14.25 -21.52 -6.22
C CYS A 77 -12.95 -21.38 -5.41
N GLU A 78 -11.82 -21.05 -6.04
CA GLU A 78 -10.63 -20.68 -5.26
C GLU A 78 -10.89 -19.36 -4.52
N SER A 79 -10.84 -19.42 -3.19
CA SER A 79 -11.07 -18.27 -2.33
C SER A 79 -9.96 -17.22 -2.54
N TRP A 80 -10.27 -15.92 -2.51
CA TRP A 80 -9.29 -14.84 -2.70
C TRP A 80 -8.07 -14.98 -1.79
N GLN A 81 -8.23 -15.57 -0.61
CA GLN A 81 -7.14 -15.87 0.30
C GLN A 81 -6.08 -16.78 -0.33
N SER A 82 -6.49 -17.75 -1.16
CA SER A 82 -5.58 -18.63 -1.90
C SER A 82 -4.80 -17.86 -2.96
N ASP A 83 -5.46 -16.96 -3.70
CA ASP A 83 -4.80 -16.08 -4.68
C ASP A 83 -3.71 -15.24 -4.00
N LEU A 84 -4.05 -14.61 -2.87
CA LEU A 84 -3.09 -13.79 -2.12
C LEU A 84 -1.91 -14.59 -1.57
N ARG A 85 -2.16 -15.80 -1.06
CA ARG A 85 -1.09 -16.69 -0.59
C ARG A 85 -0.17 -17.11 -1.73
N HIS A 86 -0.70 -17.36 -2.92
CA HIS A 86 0.11 -17.68 -4.08
C HIS A 86 1.03 -16.52 -4.45
N ILE A 87 0.48 -15.30 -4.57
CA ILE A 87 1.24 -14.07 -4.87
C ILE A 87 2.31 -13.83 -3.79
N SER A 88 1.94 -13.93 -2.51
CA SER A 88 2.87 -13.71 -1.40
C SER A 88 4.03 -14.71 -1.41
N ASN A 89 3.77 -15.98 -1.74
CA ASN A 89 4.81 -16.99 -1.90
C ASN A 89 5.72 -16.71 -3.11
N GLU A 90 5.17 -16.22 -4.22
CA GLU A 90 5.98 -15.81 -5.37
C GLU A 90 6.93 -14.66 -5.00
N LEU A 91 6.40 -13.64 -4.29
CA LEU A 91 7.17 -12.49 -3.81
C LEU A 91 8.27 -12.90 -2.84
N LYS A 92 8.06 -13.91 -1.99
CA LYS A 92 9.11 -14.46 -1.12
C LYS A 92 10.37 -14.88 -1.88
N TYR A 93 10.22 -15.42 -3.09
CA TYR A 93 11.36 -15.79 -3.94
C TYR A 93 11.90 -14.59 -4.71
N LYS A 94 11.03 -13.75 -5.27
CA LYS A 94 11.43 -12.54 -6.02
C LYS A 94 12.22 -11.54 -5.16
N LEU A 95 11.85 -11.39 -3.89
CA LEU A 95 12.56 -10.53 -2.93
C LEU A 95 13.97 -11.04 -2.55
N GLN A 96 14.42 -12.16 -3.11
CA GLN A 96 15.82 -12.60 -3.02
C GLN A 96 16.66 -12.10 -4.19
N ASP A 97 16.04 -11.59 -5.26
CA ASP A 97 16.74 -10.96 -6.38
C ASP A 97 16.96 -9.47 -6.09
N PRO A 98 18.21 -9.01 -5.99
CA PRO A 98 18.50 -7.61 -5.74
C PRO A 98 17.99 -6.68 -6.84
N HIS A 99 17.90 -7.13 -8.10
CA HIS A 99 17.37 -6.29 -9.18
C HIS A 99 15.86 -6.06 -9.01
N PHE A 100 15.14 -7.10 -8.61
CA PHE A 100 13.73 -7.00 -8.27
C PHE A 100 13.50 -6.04 -7.09
N VAL A 101 14.30 -6.18 -6.02
CA VAL A 101 14.23 -5.28 -4.86
C VAL A 101 14.51 -3.83 -5.25
N ALA A 102 15.57 -3.56 -6.03
CA ALA A 102 15.84 -2.21 -6.54
C ALA A 102 14.66 -1.66 -7.33
N THR A 103 14.10 -2.45 -8.25
CA THR A 103 12.92 -2.02 -9.04
C THR A 103 11.71 -1.70 -8.16
N CYS A 104 11.50 -2.43 -7.07
CA CYS A 104 10.40 -2.16 -6.14
C CYS A 104 10.63 -0.94 -5.24
N CYS A 105 11.89 -0.52 -5.06
CA CYS A 105 12.28 0.61 -4.22
C CYS A 105 12.59 1.88 -5.03
N ASP A 106 12.66 1.81 -6.36
CA ASP A 106 12.70 2.96 -7.27
C ASP A 106 11.30 3.60 -7.32
N LEU A 107 11.03 4.50 -6.37
CA LEU A 107 9.73 5.13 -6.16
C LEU A 107 9.45 6.20 -7.21
N ASP A 108 10.50 6.86 -7.72
CA ASP A 108 10.36 7.86 -8.79
C ASP A 108 10.41 7.27 -10.21
N GLY A 109 10.76 5.99 -10.34
CA GLY A 109 10.77 5.26 -11.61
C GLY A 109 11.89 5.70 -12.54
N SER A 110 12.95 6.27 -12.00
CA SER A 110 14.10 6.76 -12.77
C SER A 110 14.98 5.62 -13.32
N GLY A 111 14.89 4.43 -12.73
CA GLY A 111 15.78 3.30 -12.98
C GLY A 111 17.00 3.24 -12.06
N ASP A 112 17.26 4.30 -11.28
CA ASP A 112 18.39 4.41 -10.35
C ASP A 112 17.91 4.82 -8.95
N LEU A 113 18.49 4.22 -7.91
CA LEU A 113 18.12 4.45 -6.51
C LEU A 113 18.82 5.69 -5.96
N ASP A 114 18.05 6.64 -5.44
CA ASP A 114 18.59 7.69 -4.57
C ASP A 114 18.98 7.15 -3.17
N MET A 115 19.46 8.03 -2.29
CA MET A 115 19.89 7.63 -0.94
C MET A 115 18.76 7.03 -0.09
N HIS A 116 17.53 7.57 -0.21
CA HIS A 116 16.38 7.09 0.55
C HIS A 116 15.90 5.73 0.01
N GLU A 117 15.79 5.60 -1.32
CA GLU A 117 15.43 4.36 -2.00
C GLU A 117 16.45 3.25 -1.77
N LEU A 118 17.74 3.60 -1.75
CA LEU A 118 18.83 2.68 -1.41
C LEU A 118 18.77 2.22 0.04
N LYS A 119 18.47 3.13 0.98
CA LYS A 119 18.24 2.76 2.39
C LYS A 119 17.15 1.71 2.50
N GLN A 120 16.02 1.96 1.84
CA GLN A 120 14.91 1.02 1.83
C GLN A 120 15.29 -0.32 1.18
N ALA A 121 15.91 -0.29 -0.01
CA ALA A 121 16.30 -1.51 -0.72
C ALA A 121 17.23 -2.39 0.12
N ALA A 122 18.19 -1.78 0.83
CA ALA A 122 19.08 -2.48 1.74
C ALA A 122 18.33 -3.14 2.92
N GLU A 123 17.36 -2.45 3.52
CA GLU A 123 16.52 -3.00 4.59
C GLU A 123 15.62 -4.14 4.12
N VAL A 124 15.02 -4.01 2.94
CA VAL A 124 14.23 -5.08 2.30
C VAL A 124 15.10 -6.32 2.08
N PHE A 125 16.33 -6.13 1.61
CA PHE A 125 17.26 -7.23 1.35
C PHE A 125 17.86 -7.84 2.63
N GLY A 126 17.63 -7.23 3.80
CA GLY A 126 18.13 -7.70 5.09
C GLY A 126 19.59 -7.30 5.37
N VAL A 127 20.10 -6.26 4.70
CA VAL A 127 21.40 -5.67 4.99
C VAL A 127 21.26 -4.78 6.22
N ARG A 128 21.92 -5.17 7.33
CA ARG A 128 21.95 -4.37 8.56
C ARG A 128 22.93 -3.21 8.44
N ILE A 129 22.51 -2.14 7.77
CA ILE A 129 23.22 -0.86 7.81
C ILE A 129 22.69 -0.11 9.04
N ARG A 130 23.55 0.22 10.02
CA ARG A 130 23.12 1.03 11.15
C ARG A 130 23.12 2.49 10.72
N TRP A 131 21.99 2.98 10.23
CA TRP A 131 21.87 4.30 9.63
C TRP A 131 22.26 5.46 10.56
N ASN A 132 22.20 5.26 11.88
CA ASN A 132 22.65 6.25 12.89
C ASN A 132 24.15 6.13 13.24
N ASN A 133 24.89 5.25 12.57
CA ASN A 133 26.33 5.09 12.72
C ASN A 133 27.03 5.83 11.57
N PRO A 134 27.82 6.90 11.86
CA PRO A 134 28.53 7.66 10.84
C PRO A 134 29.42 6.81 9.93
N ARG A 135 30.00 5.72 10.45
CA ARG A 135 30.85 4.82 9.66
C ARG A 135 30.07 4.02 8.61
N ASP A 136 28.83 3.64 8.92
CA ASP A 136 27.99 2.89 7.99
C ASP A 136 27.41 3.83 6.91
N GLN A 137 27.08 5.08 7.29
CA GLN A 137 26.72 6.14 6.35
C GLN A 137 27.87 6.51 5.41
N GLU A 138 29.08 6.75 5.94
CA GLU A 138 30.27 7.04 5.13
C GLU A 138 30.58 5.88 4.16
N ARG A 139 30.45 4.63 4.62
CA ARG A 139 30.67 3.46 3.76
C ARG A 139 29.67 3.41 2.61
N LEU A 140 28.39 3.71 2.85
CA LEU A 140 27.39 3.74 1.78
C LEU A 140 27.65 4.91 0.82
N GLN A 141 27.96 6.09 1.35
CA GLN A 141 28.26 7.26 0.52
C GLN A 141 29.50 7.01 -0.36
N GLN A 142 30.51 6.30 0.15
CA GLN A 142 31.66 5.86 -0.63
C GLN A 142 31.26 4.86 -1.74
N LEU A 143 30.35 3.92 -1.45
CA LEU A 143 29.85 2.95 -2.43
C LEU A 143 29.06 3.62 -3.57
N MET A 144 28.29 4.67 -3.25
CA MET A 144 27.59 5.50 -4.24
C MET A 144 28.54 6.40 -5.03
N SER A 145 29.53 6.99 -4.35
CA SER A 145 30.51 7.90 -4.98
C SER A 145 31.47 7.17 -5.92
N ALA A 146 31.69 5.86 -5.73
CA ALA A 146 32.54 5.05 -6.59
C ALA A 146 31.99 4.87 -8.03
N GLU A 147 30.68 5.08 -8.25
CA GLU A 147 30.04 5.05 -9.58
C GLU A 147 30.27 6.36 -10.36
N LEU A 148 30.57 7.46 -9.68
CA LEU A 148 30.74 8.81 -10.24
C LEU A 148 32.18 9.16 -10.66
N GLY A 149 33.02 8.17 -10.91
CA GLY A 149 34.32 8.41 -11.51
C GLY A 149 34.19 9.17 -12.84
N GLN A 150 34.46 10.49 -12.81
CA GLN A 150 34.66 11.42 -13.95
C GLN A 150 33.49 12.31 -14.42
N LEU A 151 32.52 12.69 -13.57
CA LEU A 151 31.62 13.81 -13.90
C LEU A 151 31.77 14.96 -12.90
N GLY A 152 31.98 16.15 -13.46
CA GLY A 152 32.52 17.35 -12.81
C GLY A 152 31.75 17.83 -11.59
N GLN A 153 32.46 18.60 -10.78
CA GLN A 153 32.13 19.11 -9.44
C GLN A 153 31.01 20.15 -9.38
N ASP A 154 30.25 20.35 -10.45
CA ASP A 154 29.31 21.46 -10.60
C ASP A 154 27.91 20.95 -10.90
N ASP A 155 27.27 20.35 -9.89
CA ASP A 155 25.84 20.45 -9.61
C ASP A 155 25.52 19.50 -8.46
N HIS A 156 24.54 19.87 -7.63
CA HIS A 156 23.93 19.01 -6.61
C HIS A 156 23.15 17.83 -7.25
N HIS A 157 23.76 17.08 -8.16
CA HIS A 157 23.21 15.82 -8.66
C HIS A 157 23.12 14.87 -7.47
N GLN A 158 21.89 14.54 -7.10
CA GLN A 158 21.60 13.49 -6.12
C GLN A 158 22.41 12.25 -6.51
N LEU A 159 23.27 11.81 -5.60
CA LEU A 159 23.96 10.53 -5.72
C LEU A 159 22.89 9.46 -5.95
N ARG A 160 22.93 8.80 -7.10
CA ARG A 160 22.03 7.71 -7.47
C ARG A 160 22.85 6.51 -7.87
N ILE A 161 22.34 5.31 -7.64
CA ILE A 161 22.99 4.07 -8.03
C ILE A 161 22.08 3.18 -8.86
N SER A 162 22.67 2.50 -9.84
CA SER A 162 21.91 1.56 -10.66
C SER A 162 21.51 0.29 -9.90
N ALA A 163 20.43 -0.38 -10.35
CA ALA A 163 20.03 -1.69 -9.81
C ALA A 163 21.18 -2.73 -9.87
N ARG A 164 22.02 -2.67 -10.91
CA ARG A 164 23.22 -3.50 -11.03
C ARG A 164 24.20 -3.21 -9.91
N ARG A 165 24.44 -1.93 -9.60
CA ARG A 165 25.35 -1.55 -8.54
C ARG A 165 24.82 -1.98 -7.18
N PHE A 166 23.51 -1.86 -6.95
CA PHE A 166 22.88 -2.39 -5.75
C PHE A 166 23.14 -3.90 -5.59
N ALA A 167 23.00 -4.69 -6.66
CA ALA A 167 23.30 -6.12 -6.63
C ALA A 167 24.76 -6.42 -6.25
N GLU A 168 25.72 -5.64 -6.75
CA GLU A 168 27.14 -5.74 -6.36
C GLU A 168 27.35 -5.39 -4.88
N ILE A 169 26.71 -4.31 -4.40
CA ILE A 169 26.78 -3.89 -3.00
C ILE A 169 26.31 -5.03 -2.10
N VAL A 170 25.10 -5.56 -2.32
CA VAL A 170 24.53 -6.57 -1.41
C VAL A 170 25.21 -7.93 -1.53
N ALA A 171 25.88 -8.24 -2.64
CA ALA A 171 26.71 -9.45 -2.75
C ALA A 171 27.86 -9.46 -1.72
N ASP A 172 28.37 -8.29 -1.33
CA ASP A 172 29.42 -8.14 -0.32
C ASP A 172 28.88 -8.18 1.13
N PHE A 173 27.56 -8.22 1.33
CA PHE A 173 26.92 -8.34 2.64
C PHE A 173 26.21 -9.70 2.77
N PRO A 174 26.77 -10.69 3.50
CA PRO A 174 26.03 -11.89 3.81
C PRO A 174 24.79 -11.51 4.63
N GLY A 175 23.60 -11.68 4.04
CA GLY A 175 22.34 -11.24 4.62
C GLY A 175 22.06 -11.83 6.00
N ALA A 176 21.52 -11.00 6.90
CA ALA A 176 20.96 -11.50 8.16
C ALA A 176 19.49 -11.89 7.91
N GLU A 177 19.14 -13.16 8.09
CA GLU A 177 17.85 -13.73 7.66
C GLU A 177 16.61 -13.17 8.38
N ASP A 178 16.75 -12.44 9.49
CA ASP A 178 15.66 -12.37 10.48
C ASP A 178 14.79 -11.10 10.46
N SER A 179 15.04 -10.11 9.61
CA SER A 179 14.17 -8.92 9.56
C SER A 179 14.20 -8.25 8.20
N ARG A 180 13.43 -8.78 7.25
CA ARG A 180 13.13 -8.06 6.01
C ARG A 180 11.95 -7.13 6.21
N THR A 181 12.08 -5.92 5.68
CA THR A 181 11.00 -4.95 5.51
C THR A 181 10.35 -5.21 4.14
N VAL A 182 9.08 -4.85 3.94
CA VAL A 182 8.43 -4.99 2.62
C VAL A 182 8.59 -3.66 1.87
N PRO A 183 8.99 -3.66 0.58
CA PRO A 183 9.04 -2.43 -0.23
C PRO A 183 7.71 -1.68 -0.22
N HIS A 184 7.73 -0.34 -0.21
CA HIS A 184 6.49 0.45 -0.19
C HIS A 184 5.54 0.10 -1.34
N SER A 185 6.08 -0.15 -2.53
CA SER A 185 5.31 -0.56 -3.72
C SER A 185 4.55 -1.88 -3.55
N LEU A 186 4.92 -2.70 -2.56
CA LEU A 186 4.31 -3.98 -2.24
C LEU A 186 3.49 -3.96 -0.94
N ARG A 187 3.40 -2.82 -0.26
CA ARG A 187 2.64 -2.63 0.99
C ARG A 187 1.14 -2.40 0.75
N GLY A 188 0.51 -3.41 0.15
CA GLY A 188 -0.91 -3.37 -0.22
C GLY A 188 -1.82 -4.12 0.74
N MET A 189 -3.10 -3.74 0.74
CA MET A 189 -4.21 -4.44 1.39
C MET A 189 -5.22 -4.90 0.34
N ALA A 190 -5.54 -6.20 0.31
CA ALA A 190 -6.59 -6.71 -0.55
C ALA A 190 -7.98 -6.28 -0.05
N LEU A 191 -8.94 -6.10 -0.97
CA LEU A 191 -10.32 -5.73 -0.62
C LEU A 191 -10.93 -6.71 0.39
N GLY A 192 -10.68 -8.01 0.22
CA GLY A 192 -11.16 -9.03 1.17
C GLY A 192 -10.61 -8.82 2.60
N GLN A 193 -9.36 -8.36 2.72
CA GLN A 193 -8.77 -8.01 4.03
C GLN A 193 -9.43 -6.76 4.63
N LEU A 194 -9.71 -5.74 3.81
CA LEU A 194 -10.40 -4.52 4.27
C LEU A 194 -11.84 -4.80 4.72
N GLN A 195 -12.58 -5.63 3.98
CA GLN A 195 -13.92 -6.09 4.35
C GLN A 195 -13.92 -6.91 5.65
N HIS A 196 -12.86 -7.69 5.86
CA HIS A 196 -12.66 -8.42 7.09
C HIS A 196 -12.42 -7.48 8.29
N LEU A 197 -11.56 -6.46 8.15
CA LEU A 197 -11.38 -5.42 9.16
C LEU A 197 -12.68 -4.66 9.46
N GLU A 198 -13.44 -4.30 8.43
CA GLU A 198 -14.75 -3.66 8.58
C GLU A 198 -15.70 -4.54 9.40
N THR A 199 -15.69 -5.85 9.14
CA THR A 199 -16.50 -6.82 9.87
C THR A 199 -16.09 -6.92 11.34
N LEU A 200 -14.79 -7.06 11.60
CA LEU A 200 -14.24 -7.23 12.95
C LEU A 200 -14.46 -6.01 13.84
N PHE A 201 -14.27 -4.80 13.31
CA PHE A 201 -14.18 -3.60 14.14
C PHE A 201 -15.35 -2.63 13.96
N VAL A 202 -15.94 -2.54 12.76
CA VAL A 202 -17.02 -1.57 12.50
C VAL A 202 -18.40 -2.23 12.63
N LYS A 203 -18.65 -3.33 11.90
CA LYS A 203 -19.95 -4.02 11.92
C LYS A 203 -20.24 -4.68 13.27
N SER A 204 -19.21 -5.08 14.00
CA SER A 204 -19.31 -5.56 15.38
C SER A 204 -19.66 -4.47 16.40
N ARG A 205 -19.66 -3.19 16.00
CA ARG A 205 -19.78 -2.00 16.85
C ARG A 205 -18.61 -1.79 17.82
N TRP A 206 -17.57 -2.62 17.78
CA TRP A 206 -16.43 -2.53 18.69
C TRP A 206 -15.75 -1.15 18.62
N LEU A 207 -15.45 -0.66 17.41
CA LEU A 207 -14.80 0.63 17.19
C LEU A 207 -15.71 1.79 17.62
N GLN A 208 -17.02 1.66 17.40
CA GLN A 208 -18.00 2.66 17.84
C GLN A 208 -17.99 2.80 19.37
N THR A 209 -18.02 1.69 20.11
CA THR A 209 -17.95 1.71 21.58
C THR A 209 -16.70 2.42 22.08
N HIS A 210 -15.55 2.20 21.43
CA HIS A 210 -14.29 2.84 21.80
C HIS A 210 -14.28 4.34 21.47
N CYS A 211 -14.86 4.73 20.34
CA CYS A 211 -15.06 6.15 20.00
C CYS A 211 -15.97 6.83 21.02
N GLU A 212 -17.11 6.23 21.37
CA GLU A 212 -18.06 6.77 22.34
C GLU A 212 -17.44 6.93 23.73
N ALA A 213 -16.71 5.91 24.20
CA ALA A 213 -15.97 5.98 25.46
C ALA A 213 -14.94 7.10 25.45
N PHE A 214 -14.12 7.19 24.39
CA PHE A 214 -13.16 8.29 24.24
C PHE A 214 -13.84 9.66 24.26
N ASN A 215 -14.94 9.82 23.52
CA ASN A 215 -15.65 11.10 23.43
C ASN A 215 -16.27 11.50 24.77
N LEU A 216 -16.77 10.52 25.54
CA LEU A 216 -17.30 10.75 26.88
C LEU A 216 -16.20 11.20 27.84
N ASP A 217 -15.09 10.47 27.87
CA ASP A 217 -13.95 10.76 28.75
C ASP A 217 -13.27 12.10 28.41
N ASN A 218 -13.42 12.57 27.18
CA ASN A 218 -12.79 13.79 26.68
C ASN A 218 -13.78 14.91 26.35
N ALA A 219 -15.01 14.83 26.84
CA ALA A 219 -16.09 15.75 26.46
C ALA A 219 -15.73 17.23 26.66
N GLN A 220 -15.08 17.58 27.78
CA GLN A 220 -14.63 18.95 28.05
C GLN A 220 -13.55 19.41 27.07
N ALA A 221 -12.52 18.58 26.83
CA ALA A 221 -11.44 18.90 25.90
C ALA A 221 -11.94 19.06 24.45
N ILE A 222 -12.97 18.29 24.07
CA ILE A 222 -13.65 18.42 22.78
C ILE A 222 -14.41 19.75 22.70
N GLN A 223 -15.15 20.11 23.75
CA GLN A 223 -15.87 21.39 23.81
C GLN A 223 -14.92 22.60 23.75
N GLU A 224 -13.74 22.48 24.36
CA GLU A 224 -12.68 23.49 24.33
C GLU A 224 -11.85 23.49 23.02
N GLY A 225 -12.12 22.55 22.09
CA GLY A 225 -11.43 22.45 20.79
C GLY A 225 -10.00 21.92 20.85
N THR A 226 -9.57 21.38 21.99
CA THR A 226 -8.23 20.81 22.16
C THR A 226 -8.15 19.35 21.70
N LYS A 227 -9.29 18.64 21.70
CA LYS A 227 -9.46 17.32 21.11
C LYS A 227 -10.59 17.31 20.09
N PHE A 228 -10.54 16.34 19.17
CA PHE A 228 -11.59 16.13 18.19
C PHE A 228 -12.53 15.00 18.64
N ASN A 229 -13.80 15.14 18.28
CA ASN A 229 -14.77 14.06 18.42
C ASN A 229 -14.40 12.93 17.45
N LEU A 230 -14.29 11.70 17.95
CA LEU A 230 -14.01 10.52 17.16
C LEU A 230 -15.30 9.87 16.66
N SER A 231 -15.32 9.54 15.37
CA SER A 231 -16.28 8.60 14.78
C SER A 231 -15.54 7.34 14.32
N PRO A 232 -16.24 6.25 13.91
CA PRO A 232 -15.63 5.06 13.30
C PRO A 232 -14.99 5.30 11.92
N ASN A 233 -14.09 6.29 11.85
CA ASN A 233 -13.33 6.73 10.71
C ASN A 233 -11.88 6.21 10.79
N LEU A 234 -11.03 6.67 9.86
CA LEU A 234 -9.65 6.19 9.75
C LEU A 234 -8.76 6.67 10.90
N TYR A 235 -9.03 7.84 11.51
CA TYR A 235 -8.32 8.26 12.73
C TYR A 235 -8.59 7.32 13.90
N ALA A 236 -9.85 6.91 14.09
CA ALA A 236 -10.20 5.96 15.12
C ALA A 236 -9.61 4.58 14.84
N LEU A 237 -9.63 4.14 13.57
CA LEU A 237 -9.02 2.87 13.17
C LEU A 237 -7.51 2.88 13.42
N ASP A 238 -6.82 3.99 13.13
CA ASP A 238 -5.42 4.15 13.48
C ASP A 238 -5.17 4.01 14.98
N THR A 239 -5.87 4.84 15.75
CA THR A 239 -5.70 4.98 17.20
C THR A 239 -5.97 3.68 17.95
N PHE A 240 -7.06 2.98 17.60
CA PHE A 240 -7.54 1.84 18.38
C PHE A 240 -7.17 0.48 17.77
N VAL A 241 -6.83 0.42 16.49
CA VAL A 241 -6.60 -0.84 15.77
C VAL A 241 -5.21 -0.89 15.14
N VAL A 242 -4.92 -0.05 14.14
CA VAL A 242 -3.71 -0.20 13.33
C VAL A 242 -2.44 -0.02 14.15
N THR A 243 -2.28 1.12 14.81
CA THR A 243 -1.09 1.42 15.63
C THR A 243 -0.95 0.41 16.79
N PRO A 244 -2.00 0.09 17.57
CA PRO A 244 -1.90 -0.94 18.61
C PRO A 244 -1.61 -2.36 18.10
N MET A 245 -2.17 -2.78 16.97
CA MET A 245 -1.97 -4.16 16.45
C MET A 245 -0.61 -4.35 15.79
N THR A 246 0.00 -3.27 15.31
CA THR A 246 1.35 -3.25 14.73
C THR A 246 2.44 -2.99 15.78
N THR A 247 2.06 -2.78 17.04
CA THR A 247 3.01 -2.68 18.16
C THR A 247 3.16 -4.03 18.84
N PRO A 248 4.38 -4.50 19.14
CA PRO A 248 4.57 -5.74 19.90
C PRO A 248 3.92 -5.68 21.27
N GLY A 249 3.20 -6.74 21.63
CA GLY A 249 2.54 -6.86 22.93
C GLY A 249 1.03 -7.11 22.81
N HIS A 250 0.34 -6.92 23.92
CA HIS A 250 -1.10 -7.11 24.03
C HIS A 250 -1.85 -5.81 23.73
N CYS A 251 -2.96 -5.91 23.00
CA CYS A 251 -3.85 -4.79 22.73
C CYS A 251 -5.31 -5.25 22.63
N ALA A 252 -6.25 -4.38 23.01
CA ALA A 252 -7.68 -4.71 23.06
C ALA A 252 -8.26 -5.08 21.68
N ALA A 253 -7.75 -4.50 20.59
CA ALA A 253 -8.16 -4.87 19.23
C ALA A 253 -7.82 -6.33 18.90
N ARG A 254 -6.78 -6.90 19.53
CA ARG A 254 -6.44 -8.31 19.37
C ARG A 254 -7.49 -9.22 20.00
N ASP A 255 -8.00 -8.86 21.17
CA ASP A 255 -9.01 -9.66 21.88
C ASP A 255 -10.33 -9.73 21.10
N GLN A 256 -10.62 -8.69 20.31
CA GLN A 256 -11.75 -8.67 19.39
C GLN A 256 -11.59 -9.66 18.21
N ASP A 257 -10.36 -9.94 17.78
CA ASP A 257 -10.04 -10.93 16.75
C ASP A 257 -9.91 -12.35 17.35
N ALA A 258 -11.02 -12.90 17.83
CA ALA A 258 -11.04 -14.20 18.51
C ALA A 258 -10.51 -15.37 17.65
N GLN A 259 -10.54 -15.22 16.32
CA GLN A 259 -10.01 -16.22 15.38
C GLN A 259 -8.51 -16.06 15.11
N GLN A 260 -7.87 -15.03 15.67
CA GLN A 260 -6.47 -14.67 15.43
C GLN A 260 -6.14 -14.62 13.94
N SER A 261 -7.07 -14.04 13.18
CA SER A 261 -6.98 -13.89 11.73
C SER A 261 -5.90 -12.90 11.30
N ILE A 262 -5.55 -11.96 12.17
CA ILE A 262 -4.43 -11.03 12.00
C ILE A 262 -3.25 -11.57 12.83
N PRO A 263 -2.02 -11.63 12.30
CA PRO A 263 -0.84 -12.04 13.06
C PRO A 263 -0.50 -11.07 14.20
N ALA A 264 0.17 -11.56 15.25
CA ALA A 264 0.75 -10.72 16.29
C ALA A 264 2.05 -10.06 15.81
N ALA A 265 2.24 -8.78 16.11
CA ALA A 265 3.44 -8.06 15.75
C ALA A 265 4.64 -8.52 16.58
N SER A 266 5.71 -8.94 15.92
CA SER A 266 7.01 -9.22 16.56
C SER A 266 7.89 -7.97 16.66
N LYS A 267 7.65 -6.98 15.78
CA LYS A 267 8.29 -5.65 15.75
C LYS A 267 7.28 -4.60 15.30
N ALA A 268 7.57 -3.33 15.58
CA ALA A 268 6.85 -2.21 14.96
C ALA A 268 6.98 -2.29 13.43
N SER A 269 5.87 -2.12 12.72
CA SER A 269 5.80 -2.23 11.25
C SER A 269 4.52 -1.56 10.74
N SER A 270 4.36 -1.43 9.43
CA SER A 270 3.07 -1.07 8.85
C SER A 270 2.04 -2.20 9.01
N PHE A 271 0.75 -1.88 8.94
CA PHE A 271 -0.30 -2.90 9.06
C PHE A 271 -0.27 -3.89 7.89
N SER A 272 0.01 -3.40 6.68
CA SER A 272 0.13 -4.22 5.48
C SER A 272 1.28 -5.23 5.59
N GLU A 273 2.43 -4.83 6.15
CA GLU A 273 3.55 -5.74 6.43
C GLU A 273 3.18 -6.82 7.44
N LEU A 274 2.41 -6.44 8.48
CA LEU A 274 1.95 -7.38 9.50
C LEU A 274 1.07 -8.49 8.90
N VAL A 275 0.14 -8.15 8.00
CA VAL A 275 -0.79 -9.13 7.42
C VAL A 275 -0.26 -9.79 6.13
N ASN A 276 0.66 -9.14 5.42
CA ASN A 276 1.26 -9.59 4.17
C ASN A 276 2.79 -9.55 4.30
N THR A 277 3.37 -10.56 4.96
CA THR A 277 4.80 -10.60 5.32
C THR A 277 5.78 -10.46 4.15
N TRP A 278 5.35 -10.83 2.93
CA TRP A 278 6.16 -10.69 1.70
C TRP A 278 5.60 -9.63 0.74
N GLY A 279 4.59 -8.87 1.17
CA GLY A 279 3.87 -7.91 0.35
C GLY A 279 2.86 -8.55 -0.62
N LEU A 280 2.25 -7.68 -1.42
CA LEU A 280 1.32 -7.97 -2.51
C LEU A 280 1.56 -6.98 -3.65
N PHE A 281 1.32 -7.38 -4.90
CA PHE A 281 1.32 -6.43 -6.01
C PHE A 281 0.15 -5.45 -5.86
N VAL A 282 0.46 -4.17 -5.69
CA VAL A 282 -0.53 -3.09 -5.59
C VAL A 282 -1.14 -2.84 -6.97
N HIS A 283 -2.47 -2.83 -7.04
CA HIS A 283 -3.19 -2.50 -8.27
C HIS A 283 -3.56 -1.02 -8.33
N CYS A 284 -3.80 -0.40 -7.17
CA CYS A 284 -4.32 0.96 -7.08
C CYS A 284 -3.76 1.71 -5.87
N PHE A 285 -3.37 2.97 -6.08
CA PHE A 285 -3.09 3.91 -5.01
C PHE A 285 -4.37 4.68 -4.65
N VAL A 286 -4.66 4.77 -3.36
CA VAL A 286 -5.88 5.39 -2.84
C VAL A 286 -5.54 6.60 -2.00
N SER A 287 -5.79 7.78 -2.55
CA SER A 287 -5.92 9.00 -1.74
C SER A 287 -7.26 8.97 -1.01
N HIS A 288 -7.26 9.30 0.27
CA HIS A 288 -8.46 9.29 1.10
C HIS A 288 -8.46 10.42 2.12
N TYR A 289 -9.67 10.86 2.48
CA TYR A 289 -9.86 11.75 3.62
C TYR A 289 -10.08 10.93 4.89
N TRP A 290 -9.25 11.17 5.90
CA TRP A 290 -9.20 10.40 7.14
C TRP A 290 -10.47 10.51 7.99
N GLY A 291 -11.24 11.58 7.82
CA GLY A 291 -12.49 11.80 8.56
C GLY A 291 -13.69 11.03 8.01
N HIS A 292 -13.59 10.33 6.88
CA HIS A 292 -14.68 9.49 6.38
C HIS A 292 -14.80 8.20 7.18
N ASP A 293 -16.05 7.78 7.44
CA ASP A 293 -16.34 6.50 8.07
C ASP A 293 -15.72 5.36 7.27
N PHE A 294 -15.09 4.41 7.96
CA PHE A 294 -14.33 3.34 7.30
C PHE A 294 -15.22 2.48 6.39
N SER A 295 -16.47 2.21 6.79
CA SER A 295 -17.44 1.50 5.96
C SER A 295 -17.73 2.21 4.62
N SER A 296 -17.71 3.54 4.60
CA SER A 296 -17.90 4.30 3.36
C SER A 296 -16.71 4.12 2.44
N THR A 297 -15.49 4.12 2.98
CA THR A 297 -14.26 3.82 2.24
C THR A 297 -14.30 2.41 1.66
N VAL A 298 -14.61 1.39 2.48
CA VAL A 298 -14.69 -0.01 2.01
C VAL A 298 -15.75 -0.18 0.93
N LYS A 299 -16.92 0.47 1.07
CA LYS A 299 -17.96 0.43 0.05
C LYS A 299 -17.53 1.08 -1.27
N ALA A 300 -16.83 2.21 -1.22
CA ALA A 300 -16.31 2.86 -2.43
C ALA A 300 -15.28 1.97 -3.15
N LEU A 301 -14.38 1.33 -2.39
CA LEU A 301 -13.40 0.40 -2.94
C LEU A 301 -14.05 -0.87 -3.52
N ASP A 302 -15.09 -1.39 -2.88
CA ASP A 302 -15.85 -2.55 -3.36
C ASP A 302 -16.54 -2.26 -4.70
N LEU A 303 -17.24 -1.14 -4.82
CA LEU A 303 -17.87 -0.72 -6.08
C LEU A 303 -16.84 -0.49 -7.20
N TRP A 304 -15.69 0.10 -6.85
CA TRP A 304 -14.63 0.31 -7.81
C TRP A 304 -13.99 -1.03 -8.26
N ALA A 305 -13.77 -1.96 -7.34
CA ALA A 305 -13.19 -3.26 -7.62
C ALA A 305 -14.12 -4.13 -8.48
N ASP A 306 -15.43 -4.14 -8.20
CA ASP A 306 -16.44 -4.84 -9.00
C ASP A 306 -16.36 -4.43 -10.48
N ALA A 307 -16.19 -3.13 -10.75
CA ALA A 307 -16.07 -2.60 -12.10
C ALA A 307 -14.70 -2.86 -12.79
N ASN A 308 -13.66 -3.25 -12.06
CA ASN A 308 -12.28 -3.24 -12.58
C ASN A 308 -11.46 -4.52 -12.34
N PHE A 309 -11.89 -5.46 -11.50
CA PHE A 309 -11.05 -6.60 -11.10
C PHE A 309 -10.55 -7.43 -12.29
N LYS A 310 -11.39 -7.64 -13.32
CA LYS A 310 -11.00 -8.34 -14.54
C LYS A 310 -9.91 -7.61 -15.34
N LYS A 311 -9.96 -6.27 -15.38
CA LYS A 311 -8.93 -5.45 -16.05
C LYS A 311 -7.59 -5.54 -15.33
N MET A 312 -7.64 -5.72 -14.01
CA MET A 312 -6.48 -5.95 -13.14
C MET A 312 -6.05 -7.42 -13.10
N GLN A 313 -6.59 -8.27 -13.98
CA GLN A 313 -6.27 -9.70 -14.07
C GLN A 313 -6.52 -10.47 -12.75
N CYS A 314 -7.36 -9.92 -11.87
CA CYS A 314 -7.81 -10.60 -10.67
C CYS A 314 -8.94 -11.57 -11.03
N ARG A 315 -8.99 -12.73 -10.37
CA ARG A 315 -10.08 -13.71 -10.53
C ARG A 315 -11.39 -13.27 -9.88
N GLN A 316 -11.28 -12.44 -8.83
CA GLN A 316 -12.39 -11.94 -8.04
C GLN A 316 -12.07 -10.54 -7.49
N GLN A 317 -13.10 -9.75 -7.20
CA GLN A 317 -12.92 -8.37 -6.71
C GLN A 317 -12.20 -8.32 -5.36
N GLN A 318 -12.38 -9.33 -4.50
CA GLN A 318 -11.74 -9.39 -3.19
C GLN A 318 -10.21 -9.50 -3.27
N SER A 319 -9.68 -9.96 -4.41
CA SER A 319 -8.24 -10.08 -4.67
C SER A 319 -7.62 -8.76 -5.15
N VAL A 320 -8.42 -7.72 -5.43
CA VAL A 320 -7.89 -6.39 -5.80
C VAL A 320 -7.18 -5.78 -4.60
N VAL A 321 -5.94 -5.34 -4.82
CA VAL A 321 -5.03 -4.82 -3.79
C VAL A 321 -4.87 -3.32 -3.90
N PHE A 322 -5.11 -2.63 -2.78
CA PHE A 322 -5.03 -1.19 -2.66
C PHE A 322 -3.87 -0.77 -1.76
N TRP A 323 -3.14 0.26 -2.18
CA TRP A 323 -2.22 0.98 -1.32
C TRP A 323 -2.97 2.15 -0.66
N ILE A 324 -3.03 2.13 0.66
CA ILE A 324 -3.75 3.09 1.50
C ILE A 324 -2.79 3.53 2.59
N CYS A 325 -2.47 4.82 2.70
CA CYS A 325 -1.40 5.27 3.59
C CYS A 325 -1.56 4.83 5.06
N LEU A 326 -2.79 4.75 5.58
CA LEU A 326 -3.08 4.21 6.91
C LEU A 326 -2.47 2.81 7.13
N PHE A 327 -2.55 1.92 6.14
CA PHE A 327 -2.09 0.54 6.27
C PHE A 327 -0.68 0.33 5.71
N ALA A 328 -0.27 1.16 4.75
CA ALA A 328 0.98 1.01 4.01
C ALA A 328 2.17 1.69 4.69
N LEU A 329 1.95 2.85 5.33
CA LEU A 329 3.02 3.54 6.04
C LEU A 329 3.21 2.94 7.44
N ASN A 330 4.45 2.95 7.92
CA ASN A 330 4.74 2.63 9.30
C ASN A 330 4.29 3.79 10.21
N GLN A 331 3.13 3.64 10.85
CA GLN A 331 2.56 4.70 11.71
C GLN A 331 3.44 5.04 12.94
N HIS A 332 4.43 4.19 13.25
CA HIS A 332 5.38 4.40 14.34
C HIS A 332 6.55 5.32 13.97
N ASP A 333 6.82 5.51 12.68
CA ASP A 333 7.98 6.25 12.19
C ASP A 333 7.70 7.06 10.91
N LEU A 334 6.70 7.94 10.99
CA LEU A 334 6.27 8.78 9.86
C LEU A 334 7.36 9.75 9.37
N ALA A 335 8.45 9.96 10.13
CA ALA A 335 9.54 10.83 9.71
C ALA A 335 10.53 10.10 8.78
N GLU A 336 10.56 8.77 8.83
CA GLU A 336 11.40 7.92 7.98
C GLU A 336 10.66 7.39 6.72
N GLU A 337 9.36 7.69 6.58
CA GLU A 337 8.44 7.24 5.51
C GLU A 337 7.99 8.38 4.60
#